data_AF-A0A659UEK4-F1
#
_entry.id   AF-A0A659UEK4-F1
#
_cell.length_a   1.000
_cell.length_b   1.000
_cell.length_c   1.000
_cell.angle_alpha   90.00
_cell.angle_beta   90.00
_cell.angle_gamma   90.00
#
_symmetry.space_group_name_H-M   'P 1'
#
loop_
_entity.id
_entity.type
_entity.pdbx_description
1 polymer ?
#
loop_
_entity_poly.entity_id
_entity_poly.type
_entity_poly.pdbx_seq_one_letter_code
_entity_poly.pdbx_strand_id
1 'polypeptide(L)'
;IVLAILFWWSGVVRYIPNDRLGILEKLWSFRGSVSNGFIALNREAGYQPEVVRGGLHFFMPFQYSMHRANLVTIPQGQIGYVFARDGKPLPPTQTLASNTDADDFQDVRGFLEK
;
A
#
# COMPACT_ATOMS: atom_id res chain seq x y z
N ILE A 1 3.38 16.39 30.03
CA ILE A 1 2.06 15.83 29.64
C ILE A 1 1.64 16.34 28.27
N VAL A 2 1.48 17.66 28.07
CA VAL A 2 1.05 18.26 26.78
C VAL A 2 1.93 17.85 25.59
N LEU A 3 3.26 17.90 25.73
CA LEU A 3 4.19 17.48 24.68
C LEU A 3 4.11 15.98 24.34
N ALA A 4 3.86 15.13 25.34
CA ALA A 4 3.71 13.69 25.13
C ALA A 4 2.40 13.35 24.40
N ILE A 5 1.32 14.09 24.72
CA ILE A 5 0.04 13.99 24.02
C ILE A 5 0.20 14.45 22.57
N LEU A 6 0.85 15.60 22.33
CA LEU A 6 1.15 16.08 20.98
C LEU A 6 2.00 15.08 20.19
N PHE A 7 3.02 14.49 20.82
CA PHE A 7 3.85 13.47 20.19
C PHE A 7 3.05 12.23 19.82
N TRP A 8 2.20 11.73 20.72
CA TRP A 8 1.32 10.59 20.43
C TRP A 8 0.31 10.92 19.33
N TRP A 9 -0.31 12.09 19.39
CA TRP A 9 -1.33 12.55 18.43
C TRP A 9 -0.74 12.81 17.04
N SER A 10 0.52 13.22 16.98
CA SER A 10 1.24 13.44 15.72
C SER A 10 1.40 12.17 14.88
N GLY A 11 1.32 11.00 15.51
CA GLY A 11 1.39 9.71 14.82
C GLY A 11 2.76 9.42 14.19
N VAL A 12 3.82 10.07 14.68
CA VAL A 12 5.21 9.95 14.18
C VAL A 12 5.73 8.54 14.33
N VAL A 13 5.48 7.90 15.47
CA VAL A 13 5.93 6.54 15.74
C VAL A 13 4.78 5.57 15.47
N ARG A 14 4.98 4.67 14.52
CA ARG A 14 4.01 3.62 14.21
C ARG A 14 4.64 2.26 14.33
N TYR A 15 4.07 1.46 15.22
CA TYR A 15 4.41 0.06 15.36
C TYR A 15 3.46 -0.79 14.52
N ILE A 16 4.02 -1.70 13.74
CA ILE A 16 3.29 -2.73 12.99
C ILE A 16 3.75 -4.08 13.55
N PRO A 17 2.83 -4.93 14.04
CA PRO A 17 3.18 -6.26 14.49
C PRO A 17 3.53 -7.16 13.29
N ASN A 18 4.34 -8.19 13.51
CA ASN A 18 4.89 -9.03 12.42
C ASN A 18 3.85 -9.90 11.68
N ASP A 19 2.66 -10.08 12.25
CA ASP A 19 1.52 -10.77 11.62
C ASP A 19 0.72 -9.88 10.65
N ARG A 20 1.11 -8.60 10.53
CA ARG A 20 0.40 -7.59 9.75
C ARG A 20 1.35 -6.83 8.83
N LEU A 21 0.74 -6.24 7.81
CA LEU A 21 1.35 -5.25 6.93
C LEU A 21 0.65 -3.90 7.09
N GLY A 22 1.43 -2.83 6.94
CA GLY A 22 0.94 -1.47 6.92
C GLY A 22 0.80 -0.98 5.48
N ILE A 23 -0.43 -0.66 5.09
CA ILE A 23 -0.73 0.08 3.87
C ILE A 23 -0.62 1.56 4.21
N LEU A 24 0.27 2.27 3.51
CA LEU A 24 0.47 3.70 3.71
C LEU A 24 -0.46 4.50 2.80
N GLU A 25 -1.15 5.46 3.39
CA GLU A 25 -1.89 6.49 2.67
C GLU A 25 -1.28 7.84 3.03
N LYS A 26 -0.94 8.63 2.02
CA LYS A 26 -0.45 10.00 2.20
C LYS A 26 -1.62 10.96 2.12
N LEU A 27 -1.95 11.60 3.24
CA LEU A 27 -3.14 12.46 3.38
C LEU A 27 -3.02 13.77 2.61
N TRP A 28 -1.81 14.32 2.51
CA TRP A 28 -1.55 15.55 1.77
C TRP A 28 -0.14 15.56 1.18
N SER A 29 0.02 16.25 0.06
CA SER A 29 1.29 16.42 -0.65
C SER A 29 1.32 17.77 -1.33
N PHE A 30 2.49 18.42 -1.36
CA PHE A 30 2.70 19.65 -2.13
C PHE A 30 2.56 19.44 -3.65
N ARG A 31 2.57 18.19 -4.11
CA ARG A 31 2.40 17.80 -5.53
C ARG A 31 0.92 17.61 -5.93
N GLY A 32 -0.02 17.77 -5.01
CA GLY A 32 -1.44 17.50 -5.25
C GLY A 32 -1.87 16.09 -4.89
N SER A 33 -3.06 15.72 -5.36
CA SER A 33 -3.68 14.40 -5.19
C SER A 33 -3.48 13.53 -6.41
N VAL A 34 -3.53 12.20 -6.23
CA VAL A 34 -3.59 11.24 -7.32
C VAL A 34 -4.69 11.63 -8.31
N SER A 35 -4.33 11.75 -9.58
CA SER A 35 -5.25 12.23 -10.63
C SER A 35 -6.01 11.10 -11.33
N ASN A 36 -5.37 9.93 -11.47
CA ASN A 36 -5.91 8.75 -12.12
C ASN A 36 -5.54 7.49 -11.32
N GLY A 37 -6.44 6.51 -11.27
CA GLY A 37 -6.24 5.29 -10.48
C GLY A 37 -6.42 5.52 -8.98
N PHE A 38 -5.99 4.53 -8.20
CA PHE A 38 -6.10 4.53 -6.74
C PHE A 38 -4.75 4.68 -6.04
N ILE A 39 -3.64 4.36 -6.73
CA ILE A 39 -2.29 4.32 -6.17
C ILE A 39 -1.46 5.51 -6.66
N ALA A 40 -0.84 6.22 -5.72
CA ALA A 40 -0.03 7.41 -5.96
C ALA A 40 1.42 7.05 -6.31
N LEU A 41 1.73 6.95 -7.61
CA LEU A 41 3.08 6.59 -8.09
C LEU A 41 4.11 7.74 -7.97
N ASN A 42 3.67 9.00 -8.09
CA ASN A 42 4.57 10.17 -8.21
C ASN A 42 4.82 10.93 -6.88
N ARG A 43 4.65 10.25 -5.73
CA ARG A 43 4.71 10.87 -4.37
C ARG A 43 3.61 11.90 -4.11
N GLU A 44 2.50 11.78 -4.82
CA GLU A 44 1.26 12.54 -4.65
C GLU A 44 0.52 12.08 -3.38
N ALA A 45 -0.52 12.81 -2.98
CA ALA A 45 -1.44 12.35 -1.94
C ALA A 45 -2.28 11.16 -2.46
N GLY A 46 -2.51 10.17 -1.61
CA GLY A 46 -3.16 8.90 -1.94
C GLY A 46 -2.44 7.68 -1.37
N TYR A 47 -2.93 6.48 -1.70
CA TYR A 47 -2.30 5.22 -1.30
C TYR A 47 -0.93 5.08 -1.94
N GLN A 48 0.10 4.82 -1.12
CA GLN A 48 1.45 4.62 -1.62
C GLN A 48 1.61 3.16 -2.10
N PRO A 49 2.39 2.92 -3.17
CA PRO A 49 2.61 1.57 -3.69
C PRO A 49 3.44 0.71 -2.75
N GLU A 50 4.31 1.30 -1.93
CA GLU A 50 5.16 0.55 -1.00
C GLU A 50 4.40 0.17 0.29
N VAL A 51 4.39 -1.13 0.60
CA VAL A 51 3.85 -1.65 1.87
C VAL A 51 4.92 -1.68 2.95
N VAL A 52 4.50 -1.40 4.18
CA VAL A 52 5.38 -1.39 5.34
C VAL A 52 5.25 -2.72 6.08
N ARG A 53 6.37 -3.44 6.23
CA ARG A 53 6.41 -4.71 6.98
C ARG A 53 6.47 -4.47 8.49
N GLY A 54 6.28 -5.55 9.25
CA GLY A 54 6.39 -5.53 10.71
C GLY A 54 7.66 -4.86 11.22
N GLY A 55 7.52 -4.05 12.26
CA GLY A 55 8.61 -3.23 12.82
C GLY A 55 8.16 -1.89 13.37
N LEU A 56 9.14 -1.15 13.87
CA LEU A 56 8.98 0.23 14.33
C LEU A 56 9.34 1.18 13.19
N HIS A 57 8.40 2.04 12.79
CA HIS A 57 8.57 2.97 11.69
C HIS A 57 8.31 4.41 12.13
N PHE A 58 9.05 5.33 11.53
CA PHE A 58 8.98 6.76 11.81
C PHE A 58 8.49 7.50 10.58
N PHE A 59 7.40 8.25 10.73
CA PHE A 59 6.77 9.02 9.66
C PHE A 59 6.68 10.49 10.01
N MET A 60 6.55 11.33 8.99
CA MET A 60 6.26 12.75 9.23
C MET A 60 4.90 12.92 9.93
N PRO A 61 4.83 13.81 10.93
CA PRO A 61 3.61 14.04 11.69
C PRO A 61 2.48 14.53 10.79
N PHE A 62 1.27 14.02 11.02
CA PHE A 62 0.04 14.40 10.30
C PHE A 62 0.04 14.23 8.77
N GLN A 63 1.08 13.62 8.17
CA GLN A 63 1.17 13.45 6.72
C GLN A 63 0.61 12.11 6.24
N TYR A 64 0.72 11.06 7.05
CA TYR A 64 0.36 9.70 6.64
C TYR A 64 -0.79 9.15 7.49
N SER A 65 -1.67 8.37 6.89
CA SER A 65 -2.57 7.43 7.54
C SER A 65 -2.06 6.01 7.31
N MET A 66 -2.23 5.14 8.30
CA MET A 66 -1.72 3.76 8.25
C MET A 66 -2.87 2.81 8.46
N HIS A 67 -3.14 2.03 7.42
CA HIS A 67 -4.14 0.99 7.44
C HIS A 67 -3.44 -0.34 7.67
N ARG A 68 -3.78 -1.02 8.75
CA ARG A 68 -3.19 -2.32 9.08
C ARG A 68 -4.02 -3.42 8.44
N ALA A 69 -3.40 -4.23 7.60
CA ALA A 69 -4.00 -5.41 7.00
C ALA A 69 -3.29 -6.68 7.51
N ASN A 70 -4.01 -7.79 7.55
CA ASN A 70 -3.43 -9.08 7.94
C ASN A 70 -2.56 -9.62 6.81
N LEU A 71 -1.46 -10.30 7.16
CA LEU A 71 -0.66 -11.01 6.17
C LEU A 71 -1.42 -12.24 5.67
N VAL A 72 -1.82 -12.22 4.40
CA VAL A 72 -2.57 -13.32 3.79
C VAL A 72 -1.63 -14.50 3.58
N THR A 73 -1.98 -15.66 4.15
CA THR A 73 -1.26 -16.92 3.97
C THR A 73 -2.19 -17.92 3.30
N ILE A 74 -1.77 -18.48 2.16
CA ILE A 74 -2.53 -19.50 1.44
C ILE A 74 -1.99 -20.88 1.87
N PRO A 75 -2.77 -21.68 2.62
CA PRO A 75 -2.32 -23.00 3.05
C PRO A 75 -2.30 -24.00 1.89
N GLN A 76 -1.64 -25.14 2.11
CA GLN A 76 -1.56 -26.20 1.12
C GLN A 76 -2.94 -26.71 0.72
N GLY A 77 -3.13 -26.93 -0.59
CA GLY A 77 -4.41 -27.40 -1.15
C GLY A 77 -5.45 -26.30 -1.38
N GLN A 78 -5.11 -25.03 -1.16
CA GLN A 78 -5.95 -23.89 -1.50
C GLN A 78 -5.39 -23.08 -2.67
N ILE A 79 -6.28 -22.36 -3.37
CA ILE A 79 -5.94 -21.47 -4.47
C ILE A 79 -6.22 -20.03 -4.02
N GLY A 80 -5.24 -19.15 -4.15
CA GLY A 80 -5.41 -17.71 -3.99
C GLY A 80 -5.87 -17.06 -5.29
N TYR A 81 -6.86 -16.18 -5.21
CA TYR A 81 -7.30 -15.35 -6.33
C TYR A 81 -7.01 -13.88 -6.03
N VAL A 82 -6.27 -13.22 -6.92
CA VAL A 82 -5.92 -11.81 -6.81
C VAL A 82 -6.75 -11.02 -7.82
N PHE A 83 -7.43 -9.97 -7.34
CA PHE A 83 -8.20 -9.07 -8.17
C PHE A 83 -7.63 -7.66 -8.09
N ALA A 84 -7.07 -7.18 -9.20
CA ALA A 84 -6.57 -5.83 -9.33
C ALA A 84 -7.69 -4.89 -9.82
N ARG A 85 -7.87 -3.77 -9.14
CA ARG A 85 -8.79 -2.69 -9.55
C ARG A 85 -8.11 -1.59 -10.36
N ASP A 86 -6.78 -1.62 -10.40
CA ASP A 86 -5.93 -0.62 -11.02
C ASP A 86 -4.82 -1.33 -11.80
N GLY A 87 -4.25 -0.65 -12.79
CA GLY A 87 -3.29 -1.21 -13.74
C GLY A 87 -3.88 -1.41 -15.14
N LYS A 88 -3.19 -2.23 -15.95
CA LYS A 88 -3.56 -2.45 -17.35
C LYS A 88 -4.86 -3.27 -17.46
N PRO A 89 -5.85 -2.81 -18.23
CA PRO A 89 -7.09 -3.56 -18.42
C PRO A 89 -6.83 -4.85 -19.21
N LEU A 90 -7.59 -5.89 -18.90
CA LEU A 90 -7.53 -7.17 -19.60
C LEU A 90 -8.03 -7.02 -21.05
N PRO A 91 -7.36 -7.66 -22.03
CA PRO A 91 -7.89 -7.76 -23.38
C PRO A 91 -9.28 -8.41 -23.38
N PRO A 92 -10.19 -8.03 -24.31
CA PRO A 92 -11.56 -8.56 -24.35
C PRO A 92 -11.64 -10.09 -24.49
N THR A 93 -10.59 -10.72 -25.01
CA THR A 93 -10.49 -12.17 -25.25
C THR A 93 -9.92 -12.94 -24.07
N GLN A 94 -9.49 -12.27 -23.00
CA GLN A 94 -8.75 -12.87 -21.89
C GLN A 94 -9.53 -12.75 -20.58
N THR A 95 -9.73 -13.89 -19.90
CA THR A 95 -10.49 -13.96 -18.63
C THR A 95 -9.61 -13.87 -17.38
N LEU A 96 -8.35 -14.32 -17.46
CA LEU A 96 -7.40 -14.31 -16.34
C LEU A 96 -6.14 -13.52 -16.71
N ALA A 97 -5.63 -12.70 -15.79
CA ALA A 97 -4.42 -11.92 -15.99
C ALA A 97 -3.17 -12.81 -16.13
N SER A 98 -2.21 -12.35 -16.94
CA SER A 98 -0.88 -12.98 -17.01
C SER A 98 -0.03 -12.55 -15.81
N ASN A 99 0.82 -13.46 -15.33
CA ASN A 99 1.80 -13.18 -14.28
C ASN A 99 3.24 -13.03 -14.81
N THR A 100 3.43 -13.04 -16.13
CA THR A 100 4.78 -12.95 -16.74
C THR A 100 5.52 -11.68 -16.37
N ASP A 101 4.82 -10.55 -16.31
CA ASP A 101 5.42 -9.23 -16.03
C ASP A 101 5.13 -8.74 -14.60
N ALA A 102 4.14 -9.33 -13.93
CA ALA A 102 3.65 -8.90 -12.63
C ALA A 102 4.50 -9.40 -11.44
N ASP A 103 5.38 -10.38 -11.66
CA ASP A 103 6.33 -10.90 -10.65
C ASP A 103 5.65 -11.24 -9.30
N ASP A 104 4.58 -12.05 -9.37
CA ASP A 104 3.77 -12.45 -8.21
C ASP A 104 3.19 -11.29 -7.41
N PHE A 105 3.05 -10.10 -8.03
CA PHE A 105 2.51 -8.88 -7.42
C PHE A 105 3.32 -8.39 -6.20
N GLN A 106 4.60 -8.77 -6.11
CA GLN A 106 5.47 -8.35 -5.00
C GLN A 106 5.92 -6.90 -5.14
N ASP A 107 6.03 -6.41 -6.39
CA ASP A 107 6.34 -5.02 -6.72
C ASP A 107 5.11 -4.32 -7.32
N VAL A 108 4.40 -3.56 -6.48
CA VAL A 108 3.22 -2.78 -6.87
C VAL A 108 3.57 -1.71 -7.90
N ARG A 109 4.74 -1.08 -7.79
CA ARG A 109 5.15 -0.03 -8.73
C ARG A 109 5.45 -0.64 -10.09
N GLY A 110 6.24 -1.72 -10.11
CA GLY A 110 6.52 -2.48 -11.32
C GLY A 110 5.25 -3.00 -11.99
N PHE A 111 4.28 -3.48 -11.21
CA PHE A 111 2.99 -3.96 -11.72
C PHE A 111 2.15 -2.86 -12.39
N LEU A 112 2.19 -1.62 -11.88
CA LEU A 112 1.38 -0.51 -12.40
C LEU A 112 2.07 0.24 -13.56
N GLU A 113 3.40 0.24 -13.62
CA GLU A 113 4.17 0.95 -14.64
C GLU A 113 4.43 0.12 -15.92
N LYS A 114 4.29 -1.21 -15.87
CA LYS A 114 4.51 -2.14 -16.99
C LYS A 114 3.20 -2.60 -17.63
#